data_AF-A0A2M8NBP0-F1
#
_entry.id   AF-A0A2M8NBP0-F1
#
_cell.length_a   1.000
_cell.length_b   1.000
_cell.length_c   1.000
_cell.angle_alpha   90.00
_cell.angle_beta   90.00
_cell.angle_gamma   90.00
#
_symmetry.space_group_name_H-M   'P 1'
#
loop_
_entity.id
_entity.type
_entity.pdbx_description
1 polymer ?
#
loop_
_entity_poly.entity_id
_entity_poly.type
_entity_poly.pdbx_seq_one_letter_code
_entity_poly.pdbx_strand_id
1 'polypeptide(L)'
;MDYSIISKIQKAKEYAEDPSRVTFNSLEIEFRGNNNTYRVTLGPDGWQCTCPGFQTYGICPHIMTLEKLFTPMLKRERLPYAPGQNIVSDVEKANQYAHETDRIRFISFEATFRGGHNTYHVTYHDGKWNCDNPYFQSRGVCSNTMAMEKLLKGMV
;
A
#
# COMPACT_ATOMS: atom_id res chain seq x y z
N MET A 1 12.84 -9.79 29.95
CA MET A 1 13.03 -9.32 28.56
C MET A 1 12.68 -10.49 27.65
N ASP A 2 11.60 -10.39 26.86
CA ASP A 2 11.15 -11.52 26.01
C ASP A 2 12.03 -11.56 24.74
N TYR A 3 13.11 -12.36 24.79
CA TYR A 3 14.06 -12.52 23.69
C TYR A 3 13.38 -12.86 22.35
N SER A 4 12.20 -13.48 22.39
CA SER A 4 11.42 -13.79 21.19
C SER A 4 11.00 -12.52 20.44
N ILE A 5 10.56 -11.46 21.13
CA ILE A 5 10.10 -10.20 20.51
C ILE A 5 11.27 -9.45 19.86
N ILE A 6 12.44 -9.41 20.50
CA ILE A 6 13.63 -8.74 19.96
C ILE A 6 13.99 -9.31 18.58
N SER A 7 13.98 -10.64 18.46
CA SER A 7 14.24 -11.30 17.17
C SER A 7 13.21 -10.94 16.09
N LYS A 8 11.93 -10.75 16.47
CA LYS A 8 10.86 -10.35 15.54
C LYS A 8 11.01 -8.90 15.09
N ILE A 9 11.42 -8.00 15.99
CA ILE A 9 11.70 -6.60 15.65
C ILE A 9 12.87 -6.52 14.66
N GLN A 10 13.93 -7.30 14.87
CA GLN A 10 15.07 -7.32 13.96
C GLN A 10 14.67 -7.83 12.57
N LYS A 11 13.91 -8.93 12.51
CA LYS A 11 13.36 -9.45 11.24
C LYS A 11 12.45 -8.44 10.55
N ALA A 12 11.61 -7.73 11.30
CA ALA A 12 10.73 -6.71 10.73
C ALA A 12 11.51 -5.56 10.07
N LYS A 13 12.62 -5.12 10.68
CA LYS A 13 13.52 -4.13 10.07
C LYS A 13 14.09 -4.66 8.76
N GLU A 14 14.67 -5.86 8.79
CA GLU A 14 15.22 -6.51 7.59
C GLU A 14 14.18 -6.67 6.47
N TYR A 15 12.96 -7.08 6.81
CA TYR A 15 11.90 -7.26 5.82
C TYR A 15 11.41 -5.93 5.22
N ALA A 16 11.43 -4.84 5.99
CA ALA A 16 11.04 -3.51 5.50
C ALA A 16 12.05 -2.92 4.49
N GLU A 17 13.31 -3.38 4.51
CA GLU A 17 14.32 -2.97 3.52
C GLU A 17 14.08 -3.62 2.14
N ASP A 18 13.23 -4.66 2.06
CA ASP A 18 12.85 -5.34 0.82
C ASP A 18 11.33 -5.34 0.61
N PRO A 19 10.76 -4.23 0.09
CA PRO A 19 9.33 -4.13 -0.18
C PRO A 19 8.79 -5.21 -1.13
N SER A 20 9.63 -5.83 -1.97
CA SER A 20 9.21 -6.89 -2.91
C SER A 20 8.70 -8.16 -2.21
N ARG A 21 8.92 -8.27 -0.89
CA ARG A 21 8.32 -9.31 -0.05
C ARG A 21 6.82 -9.18 0.10
N VAL A 22 6.29 -7.99 -0.12
CA VAL A 22 4.87 -7.69 0.03
C VAL A 22 4.23 -7.69 -1.35
N THR A 23 3.03 -8.21 -1.44
CA THR A 23 2.16 -8.01 -2.59
C THR A 23 0.80 -7.58 -2.09
N PHE A 24 0.33 -6.40 -2.49
CA PHE A 24 -1.07 -6.02 -2.29
C PHE A 24 -1.96 -6.85 -3.22
N ASN A 25 -2.86 -7.62 -2.63
CA ASN A 25 -3.90 -8.37 -3.34
C ASN A 25 -5.08 -7.43 -3.63
N SER A 26 -5.47 -6.65 -2.62
CA SER A 26 -6.47 -5.59 -2.69
C SER A 26 -6.10 -4.46 -1.73
N LEU A 27 -6.56 -3.25 -2.01
CA LEU A 27 -6.46 -2.13 -1.09
C LEU A 27 -7.60 -1.14 -1.29
N GLU A 28 -7.89 -0.40 -0.24
CA GLU A 28 -8.77 0.75 -0.24
C GLU A 28 -8.14 1.86 0.58
N ILE A 29 -8.02 3.04 -0.03
CA ILE A 29 -7.44 4.22 0.60
C ILE A 29 -8.34 5.44 0.43
N GLU A 30 -8.18 6.37 1.35
CA GLU A 30 -8.48 7.78 1.14
C GLU A 30 -7.23 8.51 0.66
N PHE A 31 -7.39 9.30 -0.39
CA PHE A 31 -6.33 10.08 -0.99
C PHE A 31 -6.73 11.56 -0.98
N ARG A 32 -6.00 12.37 -0.21
CA ARG A 32 -6.18 13.81 -0.15
C ARG A 32 -5.48 14.49 -1.34
N GLY A 33 -6.25 14.76 -2.39
CA GLY A 33 -5.82 15.59 -3.52
C GLY A 33 -5.77 17.07 -3.15
N ASN A 34 -5.52 17.94 -4.12
CA ASN A 34 -5.45 19.39 -3.87
C ASN A 34 -6.81 20.01 -3.51
N ASN A 35 -7.88 19.49 -4.09
CA ASN A 35 -9.21 20.10 -4.00
C ASN A 35 -10.20 19.29 -3.16
N ASN A 36 -9.96 18.00 -2.98
CA ASN A 36 -10.87 17.09 -2.30
C ASN A 36 -10.14 15.81 -1.88
N THR A 37 -10.81 14.99 -1.07
CA THR A 37 -10.38 13.63 -0.74
C THR A 37 -11.14 12.64 -1.63
N TYR A 38 -10.40 11.71 -2.22
CA TYR A 38 -10.93 10.70 -3.14
C TYR A 38 -10.72 9.31 -2.57
N ARG A 39 -11.64 8.40 -2.88
CA ARG A 39 -11.49 6.99 -2.58
C ARG A 39 -10.77 6.33 -3.75
N VAL A 40 -9.69 5.61 -3.46
CA VAL A 40 -8.96 4.81 -4.45
C VAL A 40 -9.00 3.36 -3.99
N THR A 41 -9.40 2.46 -4.89
CA THR A 41 -9.41 1.03 -4.61
C THR A 41 -8.58 0.28 -5.64
N LEU A 42 -8.03 -0.83 -5.18
CA LEU A 42 -7.41 -1.86 -5.99
C LEU A 42 -8.13 -3.16 -5.74
N GLY A 43 -8.80 -3.68 -6.76
CA GLY A 43 -9.51 -4.95 -6.69
C GLY A 43 -9.11 -5.92 -7.81
N PRO A 44 -9.86 -7.02 -7.94
CA PRO A 44 -9.75 -7.95 -9.06
C PRO A 44 -9.94 -7.28 -10.41
N ASP A 45 -10.88 -6.32 -10.49
CA ASP A 45 -11.23 -5.62 -11.73
C ASP A 45 -10.28 -4.47 -12.10
N GLY A 46 -9.23 -4.24 -11.29
CA GLY A 46 -8.26 -3.17 -11.53
C GLY A 46 -8.31 -2.06 -10.49
N TRP A 47 -7.75 -0.92 -10.88
CA TRP A 47 -7.82 0.31 -10.11
C TRP A 47 -9.19 0.97 -10.28
N GLN A 48 -9.67 1.64 -9.24
CA GLN A 48 -10.76 2.59 -9.31
C GLN A 48 -10.40 3.83 -8.50
N CYS A 49 -10.81 5.01 -8.99
CA CYS A 49 -10.69 6.25 -8.24
C CYS A 49 -11.94 7.11 -8.43
N THR A 50 -12.45 7.69 -7.34
CA THR A 50 -13.63 8.56 -7.40
C THR A 50 -13.36 9.95 -7.97
N CYS A 51 -12.13 10.26 -8.38
CA CYS A 51 -11.82 11.57 -8.97
C CYS A 51 -12.32 11.69 -10.42
N PRO A 52 -12.73 12.89 -10.87
CA PRO A 52 -13.23 13.08 -12.24
C PRO A 52 -12.24 12.65 -13.33
N GLY A 53 -10.94 12.89 -13.13
CA GLY A 53 -9.92 12.51 -14.12
C GLY A 53 -9.89 11.01 -14.39
N PHE A 54 -10.03 10.18 -13.36
CA PHE A 54 -10.09 8.74 -13.55
C PHE A 54 -11.38 8.31 -14.27
N GLN A 55 -12.52 8.92 -13.94
CA GLN A 55 -13.79 8.62 -14.60
C GLN A 55 -13.77 8.96 -16.10
N THR A 56 -12.99 9.97 -16.49
CA THR A 56 -12.83 10.36 -17.90
C THR A 56 -11.77 9.53 -18.63
N TYR A 57 -10.63 9.27 -17.99
CA TYR A 57 -9.43 8.76 -18.68
C TYR A 57 -9.02 7.34 -18.28
N GLY A 58 -9.60 6.77 -17.22
CA GLY A 58 -9.19 5.47 -16.67
C GLY A 58 -7.82 5.50 -15.97
N ILE A 59 -7.19 6.67 -15.83
CA ILE A 59 -5.93 6.90 -15.12
C ILE A 59 -5.94 8.32 -14.55
N CYS A 60 -5.26 8.53 -13.42
CA CYS A 60 -5.21 9.82 -12.76
C CYS A 60 -3.95 9.95 -11.88
N PRO A 61 -3.59 11.16 -11.42
CA PRO A 61 -2.42 11.37 -10.57
C PRO A 61 -2.42 10.53 -9.27
N HIS A 62 -3.59 10.24 -8.70
CA HIS A 62 -3.70 9.46 -7.48
C HIS A 62 -3.20 8.02 -7.69
N ILE A 63 -3.67 7.35 -8.76
CA ILE A 63 -3.21 6.00 -9.10
C ILE A 63 -1.74 6.00 -9.50
N MET A 64 -1.32 6.98 -10.30
CA MET A 64 0.09 7.14 -10.69
C MET A 64 1.01 7.30 -9.46
N THR A 65 0.54 7.99 -8.42
CA THR A 65 1.25 8.11 -7.14
C THR A 65 1.42 6.75 -6.47
N LEU A 66 0.34 5.96 -6.38
CA LEU A 66 0.37 4.63 -5.76
C LEU A 66 1.23 3.64 -6.54
N GLU A 67 1.12 3.66 -7.87
CA GLU A 67 1.97 2.85 -8.74
C GLU A 67 3.44 3.20 -8.57
N LYS A 68 3.77 4.48 -8.37
CA LYS A 68 5.13 4.93 -8.08
C LYS A 68 5.62 4.48 -6.71
N LEU A 69 4.84 4.71 -5.65
CA LEU A 69 5.22 4.37 -4.28
C LEU A 69 5.34 2.87 -4.05
N PHE A 70 4.42 2.10 -4.65
CA PHE A 70 4.25 0.69 -4.36
C PHE A 70 4.63 -0.22 -5.54
N THR A 71 5.43 0.28 -6.50
CA THR A 71 5.89 -0.50 -7.67
C THR A 71 6.29 -1.95 -7.34
N PRO A 72 7.20 -2.23 -6.38
CA PRO A 72 7.61 -3.61 -6.09
C PRO A 72 6.54 -4.46 -5.40
N MET A 73 5.47 -3.83 -4.90
CA MET A 73 4.39 -4.46 -4.13
C MET A 73 3.11 -4.68 -4.95
N LEU A 74 3.12 -4.31 -6.23
CA LEU A 74 1.98 -4.43 -7.13
C LEU A 74 2.26 -5.53 -8.16
N LYS A 75 1.48 -6.62 -8.16
CA LYS A 75 1.54 -7.67 -9.19
C LYS A 75 0.70 -7.32 -10.42
N ARG A 76 0.87 -6.11 -10.94
CA ARG A 76 0.19 -5.67 -12.15
C ARG A 76 1.02 -4.62 -12.88
N GLU A 77 0.83 -4.56 -14.18
CA GLU A 77 1.44 -3.51 -15.00
C GLU A 77 0.83 -2.15 -14.65
N ARG A 78 1.62 -1.10 -14.88
CA ARG A 78 1.15 0.27 -14.72
C ARG A 78 0.10 0.57 -15.77
N LEU A 79 -0.92 1.33 -15.39
CA LEU A 79 -1.93 1.78 -16.34
C LEU A 79 -1.31 2.67 -17.42
N PRO A 80 -1.67 2.48 -18.71
CA PRO A 80 -1.19 3.33 -19.77
C PRO A 80 -1.83 4.72 -19.70
N TYR A 81 -1.16 5.71 -20.28
CA TYR A 81 -1.75 7.04 -20.46
C TYR A 81 -2.88 7.02 -21.49
N ALA A 82 -3.87 7.87 -21.28
CA ALA A 82 -5.02 7.98 -22.16
C ALA A 82 -4.90 9.15 -23.15
N PRO A 83 -5.43 9.04 -24.38
CA PRO A 83 -5.54 10.16 -25.30
C PRO A 83 -6.31 11.34 -24.70
N GLY A 84 -5.80 12.56 -24.87
CA GLY A 84 -6.44 13.78 -24.37
C GLY A 84 -6.24 14.07 -22.87
N GLN A 85 -5.50 13.22 -22.15
CA GLN A 85 -5.09 13.48 -20.77
C GLN A 85 -4.00 14.57 -20.71
N ASN A 86 -4.02 15.42 -19.69
CA ASN A 86 -2.91 16.33 -19.39
C ASN A 86 -1.77 15.59 -18.67
N ILE A 87 -1.05 14.74 -19.41
CA ILE A 87 -0.04 13.81 -18.89
C ILE A 87 1.05 14.56 -18.10
N VAL A 88 1.51 15.72 -18.60
CA VAL A 88 2.59 16.48 -17.94
C VAL A 88 2.15 16.92 -16.54
N SER A 89 1.00 17.59 -16.44
CA SER A 89 0.47 18.03 -15.14
C SER A 89 0.19 16.85 -14.21
N ASP A 90 -0.29 15.74 -14.75
CA ASP A 90 -0.64 14.57 -13.96
C ASP A 90 0.60 13.86 -13.39
N VAL A 91 1.67 13.76 -14.19
CA VAL A 91 2.98 13.24 -13.74
C VAL A 91 3.59 14.16 -12.68
N GLU A 92 3.54 15.48 -12.87
CA GLU A 92 4.01 16.45 -11.87
C GLU A 92 3.31 16.29 -10.53
N LYS A 93 1.97 16.21 -10.54
CA LYS A 93 1.17 15.96 -9.33
C LYS A 93 1.51 14.63 -8.69
N ALA A 94 1.61 13.56 -9.48
CA ALA A 94 1.96 12.24 -8.95
C ALA A 94 3.36 12.23 -8.30
N ASN A 95 4.31 12.95 -8.90
CA ASN A 95 5.63 13.13 -8.33
C ASN A 95 5.59 13.93 -7.02
N GLN A 96 4.82 15.01 -6.97
CA GLN A 96 4.62 15.77 -5.74
C GLN A 96 4.00 14.90 -4.63
N TYR A 97 2.87 14.26 -4.91
CA TYR A 97 2.13 13.48 -3.91
C TYR A 97 2.92 12.29 -3.37
N ALA A 98 3.82 11.70 -4.18
CA ALA A 98 4.69 10.63 -3.72
C ALA A 98 5.69 11.08 -2.62
N HIS A 99 5.97 12.38 -2.51
CA HIS A 99 6.77 12.94 -1.40
C HIS A 99 5.91 13.39 -0.21
N GLU A 100 4.59 13.46 -0.37
CA GLU A 100 3.62 13.93 0.62
C GLU A 100 2.73 12.75 1.06
N THR A 101 3.35 11.71 1.62
CA THR A 101 2.66 10.43 1.91
C THR A 101 1.57 10.56 2.97
N ASP A 102 1.55 11.64 3.76
CA ASP A 102 0.47 11.99 4.69
C ASP A 102 -0.88 12.26 3.98
N ARG A 103 -0.87 12.42 2.65
CA ARG A 103 -2.09 12.49 1.83
C ARG A 103 -2.80 11.15 1.69
N ILE A 104 -2.11 10.05 1.97
CA ILE A 104 -2.61 8.70 1.73
C ILE A 104 -2.96 8.09 3.08
N ARG A 105 -4.22 7.66 3.23
CA ARG A 105 -4.69 6.91 4.40
C ARG A 105 -5.26 5.58 3.95
N PHE A 106 -4.68 4.47 4.39
CA PHE A 106 -5.27 3.16 4.21
C PHE A 106 -6.52 3.02 5.07
N ILE A 107 -7.60 2.59 4.44
CA ILE A 107 -8.82 2.16 5.12
C ILE A 107 -8.74 0.66 5.32
N SER A 108 -8.43 -0.09 4.27
CA SER A 108 -8.23 -1.52 4.34
C SER A 108 -7.25 -2.02 3.28
N PHE A 109 -6.66 -3.19 3.52
CA PHE A 109 -5.96 -3.94 2.49
C PHE A 109 -5.85 -5.42 2.86
N GLU A 110 -5.65 -6.22 1.82
CA GLU A 110 -5.19 -7.60 1.93
C GLU A 110 -3.86 -7.73 1.20
N ALA A 111 -2.87 -8.31 1.88
CA ALA A 111 -1.53 -8.45 1.35
C ALA A 111 -0.97 -9.85 1.58
N THR A 112 -0.27 -10.34 0.57
CA THR A 112 0.57 -11.54 0.66
C THR A 112 1.97 -11.13 1.07
N PHE A 113 2.50 -11.70 2.16
CA PHE A 113 3.80 -11.36 2.74
C PHE A 113 4.75 -12.56 2.71
N ARG A 114 5.83 -12.48 1.94
CA ARG A 114 6.90 -13.48 1.88
C ARG A 114 7.86 -13.32 3.06
N GLY A 115 7.60 -14.07 4.13
CA GLY A 115 8.49 -14.18 5.28
C GLY A 115 9.73 -15.03 4.99
N GLY A 116 10.52 -15.32 6.02
CA GLY A 116 11.77 -16.09 5.86
C GLY A 116 11.59 -17.57 5.51
N HIS A 117 10.46 -18.18 5.87
CA HIS A 117 10.22 -19.63 5.69
C HIS A 117 8.89 -19.96 5.02
N ASN A 118 7.96 -19.00 4.98
CA ASN A 118 6.63 -19.19 4.44
C ASN A 118 6.06 -17.85 4.00
N THR A 119 4.98 -17.92 3.24
CA THR A 119 4.16 -16.78 2.86
C THR A 119 2.97 -16.70 3.79
N TYR A 120 2.63 -15.48 4.20
CA TYR A 120 1.58 -15.20 5.17
C TYR A 120 0.59 -14.19 4.60
N HIS A 121 -0.68 -14.33 4.94
CA HIS A 121 -1.69 -13.33 4.66
C HIS A 121 -1.71 -12.28 5.76
N VAL A 122 -1.59 -11.01 5.38
CA VAL A 122 -1.70 -9.85 6.26
C VAL A 122 -2.92 -9.04 5.85
N THR A 123 -3.78 -8.72 6.80
CA THR A 123 -4.89 -7.80 6.58
C THR A 123 -4.81 -6.61 7.49
N TYR A 124 -5.35 -5.50 7.01
CA TYR A 124 -5.56 -4.30 7.76
C TYR A 124 -6.96 -3.77 7.47
N HIS A 125 -7.67 -3.34 8.51
CA HIS A 125 -8.95 -2.65 8.37
C HIS A 125 -9.13 -1.67 9.53
N ASP A 126 -9.06 -0.37 9.20
CA ASP A 126 -9.33 0.76 10.10
C ASP A 126 -8.61 0.65 11.46
N GLY A 127 -7.27 0.67 11.41
CA GLY A 127 -6.40 0.55 12.57
C GLY A 127 -6.20 -0.88 13.10
N LYS A 128 -6.95 -1.86 12.59
CA LYS A 128 -6.86 -3.26 13.06
C LYS A 128 -6.04 -4.11 12.11
N TRP A 129 -4.96 -4.68 12.64
CA TRP A 129 -4.10 -5.63 11.94
C TRP A 129 -4.51 -7.06 12.20
N ASN A 130 -4.33 -7.93 11.21
CA ASN A 130 -4.33 -9.37 11.39
C ASN A 130 -3.26 -10.03 10.50
N CYS A 131 -2.74 -11.17 10.95
CA CYS A 131 -1.83 -11.99 10.16
C CYS A 131 -2.00 -13.46 10.51
N ASP A 132 -2.08 -14.34 9.51
CA ASP A 132 -2.20 -15.80 9.70
C ASP A 132 -0.93 -16.48 10.27
N ASN A 133 0.13 -15.70 10.53
CA ASN A 133 1.32 -16.16 11.22
C ASN A 133 0.98 -16.62 12.65
N PRO A 134 1.35 -17.85 13.08
CA PRO A 134 1.06 -18.35 14.43
C PRO A 134 1.58 -17.45 15.57
N TYR A 135 2.68 -16.74 15.34
CA TYR A 135 3.20 -15.78 16.31
C TYR A 135 2.27 -14.57 16.47
N PHE A 136 1.65 -14.11 15.38
CA PHE A 136 0.64 -13.06 15.45
C PHE A 136 -0.59 -13.55 16.20
N GLN A 137 -1.09 -14.75 15.86
CA GLN A 137 -2.30 -15.31 16.49
C GLN A 137 -2.17 -15.48 18.02
N SER A 138 -0.95 -15.65 18.52
CA SER A 138 -0.69 -15.77 19.97
C SER A 138 -0.39 -14.45 20.68
N ARG A 139 0.08 -13.41 19.97
CA ARG A 139 0.62 -12.18 20.59
C ARG A 139 0.01 -10.88 20.07
N GLY A 140 -0.78 -10.92 19.00
CA GLY A 140 -1.32 -9.75 18.30
C GLY A 140 -0.30 -8.95 17.49
N VAL A 141 0.96 -9.41 17.41
CA VAL A 141 2.04 -8.77 16.64
C VAL A 141 2.96 -9.82 16.03
N CYS A 142 3.55 -9.55 14.87
CA CYS A 142 4.60 -10.40 14.30
C CYS A 142 5.56 -9.58 13.43
N SER A 143 6.64 -10.21 12.94
CA SER A 143 7.61 -9.54 12.07
C SER A 143 6.98 -8.99 10.78
N ASN A 144 5.92 -9.62 10.27
CA ASN A 144 5.27 -9.21 9.02
C ASN A 144 4.45 -7.93 9.22
N THR A 145 3.62 -7.86 10.27
CA THR A 145 2.83 -6.66 10.56
C THR A 145 3.72 -5.49 10.95
N MET A 146 4.77 -5.72 11.76
CA MET A 146 5.74 -4.68 12.10
C MET A 146 6.54 -4.17 10.89
N ALA A 147 6.81 -5.01 9.90
CA ALA A 147 7.45 -4.58 8.66
C ALA A 147 6.48 -3.74 7.82
N MET A 148 5.22 -4.16 7.71
CA MET A 148 4.17 -3.39 7.03
C MET A 148 3.95 -2.02 7.67
N GLU A 149 3.90 -1.93 9.00
CA GLU A 149 3.81 -0.65 9.73
C GLU A 149 4.98 0.29 9.41
N LYS A 150 6.18 -0.25 9.18
CA LYS A 150 7.35 0.53 8.76
C LYS A 150 7.23 1.01 7.31
N LEU A 151 6.84 0.12 6.40
CA LEU A 151 6.66 0.43 4.98
C LEU A 151 5.57 1.47 4.75
N LEU A 152 4.51 1.41 5.55
CA LEU A 152 3.33 2.27 5.44
C LEU A 152 3.32 3.40 6.47
N LYS A 153 4.49 3.77 7.01
CA LYS A 153 4.61 4.77 8.07
C LYS A 153 3.90 6.07 7.67
N GLY A 154 2.96 6.50 8.51
CA GLY A 154 2.18 7.73 8.30
C GLY A 154 0.97 7.55 7.37
N MET A 155 0.70 6.33 6.90
CA MET A 155 -0.46 6.01 6.06
C MET A 155 -1.48 5.07 6.73
N VAL A 156 -1.12 4.45 7.86
CA VAL A 156 -1.91 3.50 8.67
C VAL A 156 -1.98 3.96 10.11
#